data_AF-A0A2S5M5L8-F1
#
_entry.id   AF-A0A2S5M5L8-F1
#
_cell.length_a   1.000
_cell.length_b   1.000
_cell.length_c   1.000
_cell.angle_alpha   90.00
_cell.angle_beta   90.00
_cell.angle_gamma   90.00
#
_symmetry.space_group_name_H-M   'P 1'
#
loop_
_entity.id
_entity.type
_entity.pdbx_description
1 polymer ?
#
loop_
_entity_poly.entity_id
_entity_poly.type
_entity_poly.pdbx_seq_one_letter_code
_entity_poly.pdbx_strand_id
1 'polypeptide(L)'
;MAEPTEASSMALAHDDVVIVFRTEKSDIRGRLVRLAATSDTVLSRHNMPDPVSHALGQSLALAAMLGSVLPAEGKIILQTRTSGPVSFLVADYDAPGRVRGHARFDAASLSEIMASSQTIDTGYVLGKGHLAITVDQGPGSDRYQGVIALDGVPLELAAATYFEQREALPTFVRLAVARHGTRGSEPAWRWRAGGLMMQSIAEVLETESLTDSESSENWSRVRTLAATVEDHELLDPNLSAERLLLRLFHEEGVRVERVLPLTSYCRCSRERVFDVLRSFGAKELADMRDDAGDVVVTCEFCASHYHFTLSEIEQNAS
;
A
#
# COMPACT_ATOMS: atom_id res chain seq x y z
N MET A 1 38.04 -23.22 -23.74
CA MET A 1 38.09 -21.75 -23.64
C MET A 1 36.68 -21.29 -23.42
N ALA A 2 36.41 -20.82 -22.21
CA ALA A 2 35.10 -20.35 -21.77
C ALA A 2 34.84 -18.95 -22.35
N GLU A 3 33.64 -18.73 -22.88
CA GLU A 3 33.08 -17.39 -23.05
C GLU A 3 32.22 -17.09 -21.81
N PRO A 4 32.41 -15.95 -21.14
CA PRO A 4 31.59 -15.57 -20.01
C PRO A 4 30.26 -15.02 -20.52
N THR A 5 29.17 -15.67 -20.15
CA THR A 5 27.80 -15.17 -20.30
C THR A 5 27.68 -13.83 -19.57
N GLU A 6 27.38 -12.77 -20.30
CA GLU A 6 27.10 -11.44 -19.75
C GLU A 6 25.95 -11.53 -18.74
N ALA A 7 26.29 -11.46 -17.45
CA ALA A 7 25.33 -11.12 -16.43
C ALA A 7 24.90 -9.67 -16.68
N SER A 8 23.74 -9.51 -17.32
CA SER A 8 23.07 -8.21 -17.46
C SER A 8 22.84 -7.64 -16.06
N SER A 9 23.68 -6.69 -15.66
CA SER A 9 23.49 -5.92 -14.44
C SER A 9 22.30 -4.98 -14.66
N MET A 10 21.08 -5.50 -14.50
CA MET A 10 19.89 -4.68 -14.36
C MET A 10 20.06 -3.83 -13.10
N ALA A 11 20.43 -2.56 -13.26
CA ALA A 11 20.27 -1.59 -12.20
C ALA A 11 18.77 -1.55 -11.85
N LEU A 12 18.38 -1.96 -10.64
CA LEU A 12 16.99 -1.90 -10.23
C LEU A 12 16.58 -0.42 -10.15
N ALA A 13 15.34 -0.14 -10.55
CA ALA A 13 14.73 1.15 -10.28
C ALA A 13 14.86 1.44 -8.78
N HIS A 14 15.38 2.62 -8.44
CA HIS A 14 15.65 2.97 -7.04
C HIS A 14 14.38 3.24 -6.23
N ASP A 15 13.32 3.70 -6.89
CA ASP A 15 12.06 4.11 -6.28
C ASP A 15 10.87 3.75 -7.16
N ASP A 16 9.67 3.84 -6.58
CA ASP A 16 8.39 3.50 -7.21
C ASP A 16 8.43 2.07 -7.77
N VAL A 17 8.80 1.14 -6.90
CA VAL A 17 9.03 -0.26 -7.24
C VAL A 17 8.64 -1.17 -6.08
N VAL A 18 8.19 -2.38 -6.41
CA VAL A 18 8.20 -3.52 -5.49
C VAL A 18 9.12 -4.60 -6.04
N ILE A 19 10.08 -5.01 -5.21
CA ILE A 19 11.02 -6.09 -5.48
C ILE A 19 10.56 -7.29 -4.69
N VAL A 20 10.21 -8.36 -5.39
CA VAL A 20 9.96 -9.66 -4.79
C VAL A 20 11.25 -10.46 -4.90
N PHE A 21 11.69 -10.98 -3.77
CA PHE A 21 12.94 -11.70 -3.64
C PHE A 21 12.78 -12.88 -2.71
N ARG A 22 13.82 -13.68 -2.62
CA ARG A 22 13.89 -14.86 -1.76
C ARG A 22 15.28 -14.99 -1.18
N THR A 23 15.38 -15.40 0.09
CA THR A 23 16.67 -15.74 0.68
C THR A 23 17.12 -17.11 0.18
N GLU A 24 18.40 -17.24 -0.21
CA GLU A 24 18.87 -18.48 -0.84
C GLU A 24 19.06 -19.61 0.17
N LYS A 25 19.55 -19.29 1.39
CA LYS A 25 19.79 -20.30 2.42
C LYS A 25 18.52 -20.79 3.12
N SER A 26 17.60 -19.88 3.44
CA SER A 26 16.41 -20.20 4.23
C SER A 26 15.13 -20.37 3.40
N ASP A 27 15.18 -20.10 2.10
CA ASP A 27 14.02 -20.13 1.20
C ASP A 27 12.85 -19.21 1.63
N ILE A 28 13.14 -18.12 2.34
CA ILE A 28 12.11 -17.21 2.85
C ILE A 28 11.80 -16.15 1.80
N ARG A 29 10.51 -15.97 1.51
CA ARG A 29 10.04 -14.97 0.56
C ARG A 29 10.05 -13.58 1.18
N GLY A 30 10.58 -12.63 0.45
CA GLY A 30 10.68 -11.24 0.84
C GLY A 30 10.07 -10.31 -0.21
N ARG A 31 9.54 -9.18 0.25
CA ARG A 31 9.07 -8.10 -0.60
C ARG A 31 9.53 -6.77 -0.04
N LEU A 32 10.22 -6.00 -0.86
CA LEU A 32 10.65 -4.65 -0.54
C LEU A 32 9.91 -3.69 -1.45
N VAL A 33 9.13 -2.78 -0.88
CA VAL A 33 8.44 -1.72 -1.61
C VAL A 33 9.08 -0.37 -1.28
N ARG A 34 9.24 0.45 -2.33
CA ARG A 34 9.67 1.84 -2.22
C ARG A 34 8.76 2.69 -3.08
N LEU A 35 8.08 3.64 -2.48
CA LEU A 35 7.19 4.60 -3.12
C LEU A 35 7.76 6.00 -2.91
N ALA A 36 7.94 6.72 -4.01
CA ALA A 36 8.43 8.09 -4.02
C ALA A 36 7.40 8.99 -4.71
N ALA A 37 7.53 9.22 -6.01
CA ALA A 37 6.63 10.09 -6.75
C ALA A 37 5.20 9.53 -6.73
N THR A 38 5.03 8.21 -6.68
CA THR A 38 3.72 7.56 -6.58
C THR A 38 3.03 7.90 -5.27
N SER A 39 3.70 7.74 -4.12
CA SER A 39 3.11 8.09 -2.81
C SER A 39 2.91 9.59 -2.68
N ASP A 40 3.88 10.40 -3.14
CA ASP A 40 3.75 11.86 -3.12
C ASP A 40 2.53 12.34 -3.91
N THR A 41 2.31 11.78 -5.09
CA THR A 41 1.13 12.10 -5.91
C THR A 41 -0.17 11.75 -5.19
N VAL A 42 -0.26 10.58 -4.55
CA VAL A 42 -1.49 10.16 -3.86
C VAL A 42 -1.75 11.01 -2.60
N LEU A 43 -0.72 11.21 -1.78
CA LEU A 43 -0.83 11.86 -0.47
C LEU A 43 -0.98 13.38 -0.59
N SER A 44 -0.35 14.01 -1.58
CA SER A 44 -0.41 15.47 -1.77
C SER A 44 -1.73 15.97 -2.36
N ARG A 45 -2.56 15.11 -2.99
CA ARG A 45 -3.83 15.50 -3.61
C ARG A 45 -4.85 16.09 -2.65
N HIS A 46 -4.89 15.58 -1.43
CA HIS A 46 -5.91 15.92 -0.43
C HIS A 46 -5.38 16.78 0.70
N ASN A 47 -4.06 17.07 0.71
CA ASN A 47 -3.37 17.81 1.76
C ASN A 47 -3.78 17.37 3.18
N MET A 48 -3.89 16.06 3.40
CA MET A 48 -4.31 15.50 4.67
C MET A 48 -3.24 15.75 5.74
N PRO A 49 -3.63 15.92 7.02
CA PRO A 49 -2.67 16.04 8.11
C PRO A 49 -1.71 14.84 8.18
N ASP A 50 -0.50 15.08 8.68
CA ASP A 50 0.57 14.08 8.69
C ASP A 50 0.15 12.72 9.26
N PRO A 51 -0.55 12.59 10.42
CA PRO A 51 -0.94 11.27 10.93
C PRO A 51 -1.85 10.48 9.98
N VAL A 52 -2.73 11.16 9.25
CA VAL A 52 -3.62 10.54 8.25
C VAL A 52 -2.81 10.13 7.01
N SER A 53 -1.90 11.00 6.57
CA SER A 53 -1.00 10.72 5.44
C SER A 53 -0.06 9.55 5.73
N HIS A 54 0.40 9.39 6.98
CA HIS A 54 1.17 8.23 7.42
C HIS A 54 0.35 6.94 7.30
N ALA A 55 -0.86 6.90 7.85
CA ALA A 55 -1.73 5.72 7.76
C ALA A 55 -2.04 5.33 6.30
N LEU A 56 -2.31 6.32 5.45
CA LEU A 56 -2.57 6.10 4.03
C LEU A 56 -1.31 5.62 3.29
N GLY A 57 -0.16 6.23 3.53
CA GLY A 57 1.11 5.83 2.91
C GLY A 57 1.53 4.39 3.28
N GLN A 58 1.38 4.02 4.55
CA GLN A 58 1.65 2.66 5.02
C GLN A 58 0.69 1.65 4.35
N SER A 59 -0.59 2.02 4.21
CA SER A 59 -1.58 1.18 3.54
C SER A 59 -1.31 1.00 2.04
N LEU A 60 -0.81 2.04 1.36
CA LEU A 60 -0.37 1.93 -0.04
C LEU A 60 0.82 0.99 -0.20
N ALA A 61 1.82 1.11 0.68
CA ALA A 61 2.99 0.24 0.70
C ALA A 61 2.57 -1.23 0.96
N LEU A 62 1.69 -1.45 1.94
CA LEU A 62 1.16 -2.78 2.23
C LEU A 62 0.38 -3.36 1.05
N ALA A 63 -0.54 -2.59 0.46
CA ALA A 63 -1.32 -3.03 -0.71
C ALA A 63 -0.42 -3.41 -1.90
N ALA A 64 0.64 -2.62 -2.15
CA ALA A 64 1.62 -2.91 -3.18
C ALA A 64 2.39 -4.22 -2.92
N MET A 65 2.84 -4.45 -1.67
CA MET A 65 3.50 -5.71 -1.31
C MET A 65 2.59 -6.91 -1.50
N LEU A 66 1.33 -6.84 -1.03
CA LEU A 66 0.38 -7.95 -1.18
C LEU A 66 0.01 -8.20 -2.64
N GLY A 67 -0.21 -7.14 -3.40
CA GLY A 67 -0.62 -7.22 -4.80
C GLY A 67 0.50 -7.67 -5.74
N SER A 68 1.76 -7.49 -5.34
CA SER A 68 2.93 -7.84 -6.15
C SER A 68 3.06 -9.32 -6.49
N VAL A 69 2.25 -10.21 -5.91
CA VAL A 69 2.25 -11.66 -6.24
C VAL A 69 1.02 -12.10 -7.01
N LEU A 70 0.08 -11.18 -7.29
CA LEU A 70 -1.10 -11.50 -8.08
C LEU A 70 -0.79 -11.66 -9.57
N PRO A 71 -1.65 -12.38 -10.32
CA PRO A 71 -1.68 -12.38 -11.77
C PRO A 71 -1.92 -10.97 -12.35
N ALA A 72 -1.71 -10.81 -13.67
CA ALA A 72 -1.76 -9.50 -14.35
C ALA A 72 -3.11 -8.75 -14.25
N GLU A 73 -4.21 -9.45 -13.98
CA GLU A 73 -5.55 -8.88 -13.82
C GLU A 73 -6.04 -8.83 -12.36
N GLY A 74 -5.17 -9.21 -11.42
CA GLY A 74 -5.51 -9.27 -10.02
C GLY A 74 -5.57 -7.90 -9.34
N LYS A 75 -6.35 -7.83 -8.26
CA LYS A 75 -6.55 -6.64 -7.44
C LYS A 75 -6.47 -6.98 -5.96
N ILE A 76 -5.87 -6.09 -5.19
CA ILE A 76 -5.96 -6.07 -3.73
C ILE A 76 -6.71 -4.81 -3.32
N ILE A 77 -7.63 -4.95 -2.37
CA ILE A 77 -8.28 -3.82 -1.71
C ILE A 77 -8.05 -3.99 -0.21
N LEU A 78 -7.27 -3.08 0.37
CA LEU A 78 -7.17 -2.89 1.81
C LEU A 78 -8.18 -1.85 2.23
N GLN A 79 -9.04 -2.18 3.18
CA GLN A 79 -10.05 -1.27 3.67
C GLN A 79 -10.10 -1.32 5.19
N THR A 80 -10.04 -0.16 5.84
CA THR A 80 -10.30 -0.03 7.27
C THR A 80 -11.62 0.70 7.50
N ARG A 81 -12.31 0.27 8.56
CA ARG A 81 -13.47 0.97 9.12
C ARG A 81 -13.33 0.91 10.62
N THR A 82 -13.20 2.08 11.23
CA THR A 82 -12.81 2.18 12.63
C THR A 82 -13.50 3.32 13.34
N SER A 83 -13.38 3.33 14.67
CA SER A 83 -13.89 4.36 15.56
C SER A 83 -12.82 5.41 15.93
N GLY A 84 -11.62 5.33 15.35
CA GLY A 84 -10.58 6.33 15.55
C GLY A 84 -10.79 7.56 14.66
N PRO A 85 -9.90 8.58 14.78
CA PRO A 85 -9.97 9.79 13.98
C PRO A 85 -10.02 9.54 12.47
N VAL A 86 -9.34 8.50 11.95
CA VAL A 86 -9.53 8.03 10.58
C VAL A 86 -10.61 6.97 10.56
N SER A 87 -11.85 7.36 10.26
CA SER A 87 -13.02 6.47 10.29
C SER A 87 -13.06 5.48 9.12
N PHE A 88 -12.43 5.84 8.01
CA PHE A 88 -12.37 5.03 6.80
C PHE A 88 -11.06 5.25 6.07
N LEU A 89 -10.42 4.16 5.66
CA LEU A 89 -9.25 4.20 4.79
C LEU A 89 -9.39 3.10 3.74
N VAL A 90 -8.99 3.40 2.51
CA VAL A 90 -8.89 2.40 1.44
C VAL A 90 -7.59 2.57 0.67
N ALA A 91 -6.90 1.47 0.39
CA ALA A 91 -5.74 1.40 -0.48
C ALA A 91 -5.92 0.23 -1.45
N ASP A 92 -5.93 0.54 -2.74
CA ASP A 92 -6.07 -0.43 -3.82
C ASP A 92 -4.73 -0.64 -4.49
N TYR A 93 -4.47 -1.90 -4.84
CA TYR A 93 -3.50 -2.28 -5.85
C TYR A 93 -4.23 -2.96 -7.01
N ASP A 94 -3.84 -2.60 -8.23
CA ASP A 94 -4.34 -3.15 -9.48
C ASP A 94 -3.13 -3.58 -10.30
N ALA A 95 -3.03 -4.87 -10.56
CA ALA A 95 -1.88 -5.47 -11.22
C ALA A 95 -1.65 -4.84 -12.61
N PRO A 96 -0.39 -4.76 -13.06
CA PRO A 96 0.83 -5.26 -12.41
C PRO A 96 1.55 -4.24 -11.50
N GLY A 97 0.93 -3.10 -11.12
CA GLY A 97 1.67 -2.08 -10.36
C GLY A 97 0.97 -0.75 -10.14
N ARG A 98 -0.36 -0.68 -10.30
CA ARG A 98 -1.08 0.58 -10.14
C ARG A 98 -1.64 0.66 -8.72
N VAL A 99 -1.34 1.75 -8.01
CA VAL A 99 -1.82 1.98 -6.63
C VAL A 99 -2.64 3.25 -6.51
N ARG A 100 -3.63 3.23 -5.63
CA ARG A 100 -4.41 4.42 -5.25
C ARG A 100 -4.93 4.24 -3.84
N GLY A 101 -5.30 5.34 -3.21
CA GLY A 101 -5.94 5.26 -1.91
C GLY A 101 -6.62 6.56 -1.53
N HIS A 102 -7.42 6.48 -0.48
CA HIS A 102 -8.14 7.59 0.10
C HIS A 102 -8.39 7.30 1.59
N ALA A 103 -8.52 8.35 2.39
CA ALA A 103 -8.92 8.26 3.78
C ALA A 103 -9.92 9.37 4.11
N ARG A 104 -10.90 9.04 4.94
CA ARG A 104 -11.81 9.99 5.58
C ARG A 104 -11.46 10.07 7.05
N PHE A 105 -11.46 11.29 7.58
CA PHE A 105 -11.08 11.54 8.96
C PHE A 105 -11.95 12.64 9.59
N ASP A 106 -12.07 12.61 10.91
CA ASP A 106 -12.66 13.68 11.70
C ASP A 106 -11.55 14.63 12.18
N ALA A 107 -11.59 15.87 11.71
CA ALA A 107 -10.61 16.89 12.05
C ALA A 107 -10.64 17.27 13.54
N ALA A 108 -11.80 17.20 14.20
CA ALA A 108 -11.92 17.53 15.62
C ALA A 108 -11.26 16.44 16.48
N SER A 109 -11.66 15.18 16.29
CA SER A 109 -11.03 14.04 16.98
C SER A 109 -9.53 13.94 16.68
N LEU A 110 -9.12 14.24 15.44
CA LEU A 110 -7.70 14.25 15.09
C LEU A 110 -6.93 15.35 15.84
N SER A 111 -7.50 16.55 15.97
CA SER A 111 -6.87 17.66 16.69
C SER A 111 -6.71 17.36 18.18
N GLU A 112 -7.69 16.69 18.79
CA GLU A 112 -7.63 16.25 20.19
C GLU A 112 -6.49 15.25 20.42
N ILE A 113 -6.35 14.24 19.56
CA ILE A 113 -5.24 13.29 19.69
C ILE A 113 -3.88 13.94 19.44
N MET A 114 -3.82 14.91 18.51
CA MET A 114 -2.60 15.68 18.21
C MET A 114 -2.18 16.60 19.35
N ALA A 115 -3.14 17.06 20.16
CA ALA A 115 -2.85 17.85 21.36
C ALA A 115 -2.39 16.99 22.55
N SER A 116 -2.53 15.67 22.48
CA SER A 116 -2.06 14.77 23.53
C SER A 116 -0.53 14.62 23.49
N SER A 117 0.12 14.43 24.64
CA SER A 117 1.57 14.17 24.71
C SER A 117 1.97 12.74 24.32
N GLN A 118 1.07 11.97 23.71
CA GLN A 118 1.32 10.58 23.32
C GLN A 118 1.97 10.52 21.94
N THR A 119 2.77 9.47 21.70
CA THR A 119 3.29 9.20 20.35
C THR A 119 2.12 8.75 19.47
N ILE A 120 1.90 9.45 18.36
CA ILE A 120 0.78 9.20 17.46
C ILE A 120 1.27 8.27 16.36
N ASP A 121 1.02 6.98 16.55
CA ASP A 121 1.20 5.98 15.50
C ASP A 121 -0.13 5.70 14.77
N THR A 122 -0.07 4.84 13.76
CA THR A 122 -1.27 4.46 13.00
C THR A 122 -2.29 3.69 13.83
N GLY A 123 -1.86 2.96 14.86
CA GLY A 123 -2.78 2.26 15.76
C GLY A 123 -3.66 3.26 16.52
N TYR A 124 -3.10 4.37 16.97
CA TYR A 124 -3.84 5.44 17.63
C TYR A 124 -4.79 6.18 16.68
N VAL A 125 -4.33 6.46 15.45
CA VAL A 125 -5.12 7.18 14.43
C VAL A 125 -6.27 6.33 13.89
N LEU A 126 -6.05 5.03 13.71
CA LEU A 126 -7.10 4.10 13.28
C LEU A 126 -7.99 3.72 14.46
N GLY A 127 -7.45 3.55 15.66
CA GLY A 127 -8.21 3.13 16.84
C GLY A 127 -8.75 1.71 16.70
N LYS A 128 -10.01 1.50 17.12
CA LYS A 128 -10.66 0.19 17.11
C LYS A 128 -11.54 -0.01 15.89
N GLY A 129 -11.58 -1.21 15.34
CA GLY A 129 -12.42 -1.54 14.20
C GLY A 129 -11.93 -2.79 13.48
N HIS A 130 -11.85 -2.73 12.16
CA HIS A 130 -11.39 -3.85 11.36
C HIS A 130 -10.61 -3.40 10.13
N LEU A 131 -9.68 -4.27 9.72
CA LEU A 131 -9.00 -4.26 8.43
C LEU A 131 -9.56 -5.41 7.60
N ALA A 132 -10.15 -5.08 6.46
CA ALA A 132 -10.56 -6.03 5.44
C ALA A 132 -9.52 -6.07 4.31
N ILE A 133 -9.04 -7.26 3.98
CA ILE A 133 -8.14 -7.53 2.86
C ILE A 133 -8.93 -8.32 1.84
N THR A 134 -9.22 -7.69 0.71
CA THR A 134 -9.94 -8.33 -0.40
C THR A 134 -8.97 -8.68 -1.50
N VAL A 135 -8.98 -9.94 -1.92
CA VAL A 135 -8.16 -10.49 -2.98
C VAL A 135 -9.06 -10.89 -4.13
N ASP A 136 -8.82 -10.30 -5.29
CA ASP A 136 -9.46 -10.64 -6.56
C ASP A 136 -8.35 -11.07 -7.52
N GLN A 137 -8.36 -12.33 -7.99
CA GLN A 137 -7.32 -12.85 -8.88
C GLN A 137 -7.60 -12.57 -10.37
N GLY A 138 -8.76 -12.00 -10.69
CA GLY A 138 -9.19 -11.72 -12.06
C GLY A 138 -10.35 -12.62 -12.53
N PRO A 139 -10.67 -12.58 -13.83
CA PRO A 139 -11.80 -13.30 -14.39
C PRO A 139 -11.73 -14.82 -14.15
N GLY A 140 -12.85 -15.40 -13.71
CA GLY A 140 -12.95 -16.84 -13.46
C GLY A 140 -12.42 -17.30 -12.10
N SER A 141 -11.97 -16.38 -11.25
CA SER A 141 -11.62 -16.67 -9.86
C SER A 141 -12.62 -16.04 -8.89
N ASP A 142 -12.93 -16.74 -7.81
CA ASP A 142 -13.76 -16.19 -6.75
C ASP A 142 -13.01 -15.13 -5.95
N ARG A 143 -13.67 -14.01 -5.68
CA ARG A 143 -13.13 -12.97 -4.81
C ARG A 143 -13.14 -13.46 -3.36
N TYR A 144 -11.97 -13.42 -2.73
CA TYR A 144 -11.82 -13.74 -1.31
C TYR A 144 -11.70 -12.45 -0.49
N GLN A 145 -12.28 -12.42 0.72
CA GLN A 145 -12.11 -11.33 1.65
C GLN A 145 -11.83 -11.87 3.05
N GLY A 146 -10.68 -11.52 3.58
CA GLY A 146 -10.30 -11.76 4.96
C GLY A 146 -10.49 -10.50 5.79
N VAL A 147 -10.91 -10.66 7.05
CA VAL A 147 -11.12 -9.53 7.99
C VAL A 147 -10.40 -9.83 9.29
N ILE A 148 -9.66 -8.85 9.80
CA ILE A 148 -9.00 -8.89 11.10
C ILE A 148 -9.43 -7.69 11.94
N ALA A 149 -9.57 -7.88 13.25
CA ALA A 149 -9.86 -6.80 14.17
C ALA A 149 -8.64 -5.86 14.30
N LEU A 150 -8.92 -4.56 14.33
CA LEU A 150 -7.97 -3.54 14.76
C LEU A 150 -8.34 -3.16 16.19
N ASP A 151 -7.40 -3.28 17.13
CA ASP A 151 -7.62 -2.89 18.53
C ASP A 151 -6.58 -1.85 18.97
N GLY A 152 -6.44 -0.78 18.19
CA GLY A 152 -5.45 0.26 18.44
C GLY A 152 -4.00 -0.16 18.17
N VAL A 153 -3.78 -1.27 17.47
CA VAL A 153 -2.45 -1.76 17.09
C VAL A 153 -1.98 -1.16 15.76
N PRO A 154 -0.66 -1.00 15.55
CA PRO A 154 -0.11 -0.56 14.26
C PRO A 154 -0.50 -1.49 13.10
N LEU A 155 -0.53 -0.94 11.89
CA LEU A 155 -0.98 -1.66 10.69
C LEU A 155 -0.09 -2.86 10.37
N GLU A 156 1.21 -2.76 10.65
CA GLU A 156 2.20 -3.82 10.51
C GLU A 156 1.83 -5.06 11.33
N LEU A 157 1.47 -4.85 12.59
CA LEU A 157 1.11 -5.93 13.52
C LEU A 157 -0.24 -6.55 13.13
N ALA A 158 -1.21 -5.72 12.73
CA ALA A 158 -2.50 -6.22 12.24
C ALA A 158 -2.34 -7.08 10.97
N ALA A 159 -1.52 -6.64 10.02
CA ALA A 159 -1.23 -7.38 8.80
C ALA A 159 -0.48 -8.69 9.08
N ALA A 160 0.56 -8.66 9.92
CA ALA A 160 1.27 -9.87 10.32
C ALA A 160 0.33 -10.88 11.00
N THR A 161 -0.49 -10.41 11.95
CA THR A 161 -1.49 -11.22 12.66
C THR A 161 -2.52 -11.84 11.71
N TYR A 162 -2.96 -11.08 10.69
CA TYR A 162 -3.85 -11.60 9.65
C TYR A 162 -3.26 -12.83 8.97
N PHE A 163 -2.03 -12.74 8.46
CA PHE A 163 -1.40 -13.86 7.74
C PHE A 163 -1.09 -15.05 8.65
N GLU A 164 -0.66 -14.80 9.89
CA GLU A 164 -0.40 -15.85 10.86
C GLU A 164 -1.68 -16.62 11.23
N GLN A 165 -2.79 -15.92 11.50
CA GLN A 165 -4.02 -16.57 11.97
C GLN A 165 -4.90 -17.13 10.85
N ARG A 166 -4.92 -16.48 9.68
CA ARG A 166 -5.86 -16.80 8.60
C ARG A 166 -5.24 -17.67 7.52
N GLU A 167 -3.95 -17.49 7.26
CA GLU A 167 -3.23 -18.18 6.19
C GLU A 167 -2.20 -19.17 6.73
N ALA A 168 -2.00 -19.23 8.06
CA ALA A 168 -0.94 -20.01 8.70
C ALA A 168 0.46 -19.70 8.14
N LEU A 169 0.69 -18.43 7.78
CA LEU A 169 1.94 -17.95 7.18
C LEU A 169 2.67 -17.04 8.18
N PRO A 170 3.74 -17.50 8.83
CA PRO A 170 4.61 -16.65 9.64
C PRO A 170 5.05 -15.43 8.83
N THR A 171 4.72 -14.24 9.32
CA THR A 171 4.83 -13.01 8.55
C THR A 171 5.43 -11.90 9.39
N PHE A 172 6.41 -11.21 8.84
CA PHE A 172 6.99 -9.98 9.38
C PHE A 172 6.68 -8.84 8.43
N VAL A 173 6.29 -7.69 8.98
CA VAL A 173 6.00 -6.48 8.22
C VAL A 173 6.66 -5.30 8.92
N ARG A 174 7.36 -4.45 8.16
CA ARG A 174 7.76 -3.10 8.55
C ARG A 174 7.23 -2.13 7.51
N LEU A 175 6.61 -1.04 7.95
CA LEU A 175 6.12 0.03 7.09
C LEU A 175 6.70 1.36 7.59
N ALA A 176 7.09 2.22 6.67
CA ALA A 176 7.61 3.54 7.00
C ALA A 176 7.00 4.58 6.06
N VAL A 177 6.69 5.75 6.60
CA VAL A 177 6.26 6.92 5.82
C VAL A 177 6.88 8.15 6.45
N ALA A 178 7.43 9.03 5.62
CA ALA A 178 7.90 10.32 6.06
C ALA A 178 7.92 11.32 4.91
N ARG A 179 8.02 12.60 5.26
CA ARG A 179 8.41 13.64 4.30
C ARG A 179 9.92 13.72 4.21
N HIS A 180 10.42 13.69 2.98
CA HIS A 180 11.82 13.90 2.68
C HIS A 180 11.99 15.28 2.03
N GLY A 181 12.89 16.09 2.59
CA GLY A 181 13.25 17.39 2.06
C GLY A 181 14.52 17.28 1.20
N THR A 182 14.51 17.89 0.03
CA THR A 182 15.75 18.08 -0.74
C THR A 182 16.44 19.36 -0.31
N ARG A 183 17.75 19.30 -0.02
CA ARG A 183 18.55 20.50 0.26
C ARG A 183 18.83 21.19 -1.07
N GLY A 184 18.31 22.40 -1.26
CA GLY A 184 18.48 23.20 -2.46
C GLY A 184 17.93 24.63 -2.26
N SER A 185 17.96 25.42 -3.32
CA SER A 185 17.49 26.81 -3.34
C SER A 185 15.99 26.95 -3.02
N GLU A 186 15.21 25.90 -3.30
CA GLU A 186 13.80 25.77 -2.91
C GLU A 186 13.60 24.41 -2.24
N PRO A 187 13.55 24.33 -0.90
CA PRO A 187 13.31 23.08 -0.20
C PRO A 187 11.88 22.58 -0.49
N ALA A 188 11.76 21.54 -1.31
CA ALA A 188 10.50 20.85 -1.53
C ALA A 188 10.43 19.61 -0.64
N TRP A 189 9.39 19.56 0.20
CA TRP A 189 9.04 18.36 0.96
C TRP A 189 8.20 17.44 0.06
N ARG A 190 8.60 16.18 -0.01
CA ARG A 190 7.91 15.13 -0.77
C ARG A 190 7.62 13.95 0.13
N TRP A 191 6.43 13.39 0.02
CA TRP A 191 6.10 12.17 0.76
C TRP A 191 6.79 10.96 0.15
N ARG A 192 7.29 10.09 1.03
CA ARG A 192 7.85 8.80 0.66
C ARG A 192 7.25 7.74 1.56
N ALA A 193 6.97 6.58 1.00
CA ALA A 193 6.51 5.41 1.74
C ALA A 193 7.34 4.20 1.36
N GLY A 194 7.60 3.32 2.31
CA GLY A 194 8.40 2.13 2.10
C GLY A 194 7.93 0.99 2.99
N GLY A 195 8.33 -0.22 2.65
CA GLY A 195 7.99 -1.37 3.47
C GLY A 195 8.81 -2.60 3.14
N LEU A 196 9.00 -3.43 4.15
CA LEU A 196 9.63 -4.74 4.04
C LEU A 196 8.67 -5.77 4.60
N MET A 197 8.40 -6.82 3.82
CA MET A 197 7.60 -7.96 4.23
C MET A 197 8.39 -9.23 4.04
N MET A 198 8.48 -10.07 5.08
CA MET A 198 9.08 -11.41 5.02
C MET A 198 8.03 -12.44 5.37
N GLN A 199 7.97 -13.53 4.60
CA GLN A 199 7.03 -14.62 4.83
C GLN A 199 7.75 -15.96 4.68
N SER A 200 7.66 -16.78 5.73
CA SER A 200 8.02 -18.18 5.61
C SER A 200 6.87 -18.89 4.93
N ILE A 201 7.10 -19.37 3.72
CA ILE A 201 6.16 -20.28 3.08
C ILE A 201 6.83 -21.63 3.20
N ALA A 202 6.59 -22.27 4.35
CA ALA A 202 6.87 -23.68 4.54
C ALA A 202 5.95 -24.43 3.57
N GLU A 203 6.38 -24.48 2.32
CA GLU A 203 5.81 -25.34 1.33
C GLU A 203 5.92 -26.75 1.91
N VAL A 204 4.78 -27.43 2.07
CA VAL A 204 4.71 -28.87 2.32
C VAL A 204 5.22 -29.56 1.05
N LEU A 205 6.45 -29.28 0.65
CA LEU A 205 7.12 -29.94 -0.44
C LEU A 205 7.62 -31.25 0.14
N GLU A 206 6.97 -32.33 -0.29
CA GLU A 206 7.31 -33.73 -0.02
C GLU A 206 8.70 -34.13 -0.57
N THR A 207 9.53 -33.18 -1.00
CA THR A 207 10.92 -33.40 -1.40
C THR A 207 11.83 -33.06 -0.23
N GLU A 208 12.27 -34.11 0.46
CA GLU A 208 13.42 -34.21 1.35
C GLU A 208 13.96 -32.92 2.04
N SER A 209 13.96 -32.97 3.38
CA SER A 209 15.09 -32.54 4.22
C SER A 209 15.07 -31.21 5.00
N LEU A 210 13.93 -30.72 5.48
CA LEU A 210 13.95 -29.80 6.63
C LEU A 210 13.04 -30.29 7.74
N THR A 211 13.59 -30.40 8.94
CA THR A 211 12.81 -30.62 10.15
C THR A 211 12.03 -29.35 10.52
N ASP A 212 10.90 -29.50 11.22
CA ASP A 212 10.14 -28.35 11.73
C ASP A 212 11.02 -27.40 12.58
N SER A 213 12.04 -27.94 13.26
CA SER A 213 13.04 -27.15 13.99
C SER A 213 13.90 -26.29 13.09
N GLU A 214 14.42 -26.82 11.98
CA GLU A 214 15.29 -26.05 11.06
C GLU A 214 14.50 -24.95 10.35
N SER A 215 13.26 -25.22 9.95
CA SER A 215 12.36 -24.20 9.37
C SER A 215 12.08 -23.06 10.35
N SER A 216 11.82 -23.39 11.62
CA SER A 216 11.62 -22.43 12.69
C SER A 216 12.86 -21.59 12.98
N GLU A 217 14.06 -22.21 13.01
CA GLU A 217 15.33 -21.52 13.19
C GLU A 217 15.64 -20.57 12.02
N ASN A 218 15.44 -21.04 10.78
CA ASN A 218 15.58 -20.23 9.58
C ASN A 218 14.66 -19.00 9.60
N TRP A 219 13.38 -19.20 9.93
CA TRP A 219 12.42 -18.11 10.10
C TRP A 219 12.85 -17.12 11.19
N SER A 220 13.21 -17.63 12.37
CA SER A 220 13.63 -16.80 13.50
C SER A 220 14.83 -15.92 13.12
N ARG A 221 15.81 -16.49 12.42
CA ARG A 221 17.02 -15.81 11.98
C ARG A 221 16.73 -14.73 10.93
N VAL A 222 15.99 -15.05 9.87
CA VAL A 222 15.62 -14.06 8.84
C VAL A 222 14.73 -12.96 9.40
N ARG A 223 13.79 -13.30 10.28
CA ARG A 223 12.96 -12.30 10.99
C ARG A 223 13.83 -11.38 11.85
N THR A 224 14.84 -11.91 12.53
CA THR A 224 15.77 -11.12 13.35
C THR A 224 16.55 -10.14 12.49
N LEU A 225 17.09 -10.59 11.35
CA LEU A 225 17.76 -9.73 10.38
C LEU A 225 16.83 -8.64 9.84
N ALA A 226 15.63 -9.02 9.41
CA ALA A 226 14.63 -8.10 8.89
C ALA A 226 14.20 -7.05 9.93
N ALA A 227 14.12 -7.42 11.21
CA ALA A 227 13.76 -6.51 12.31
C ALA A 227 14.81 -5.42 12.58
N THR A 228 16.03 -5.56 12.05
CA THR A 228 17.08 -4.52 12.15
C THR A 228 16.93 -3.40 11.11
N VAL A 229 15.94 -3.49 10.22
CA VAL A 229 15.67 -2.42 9.25
C VAL A 229 15.12 -1.19 9.95
N GLU A 230 15.66 -0.03 9.60
CA GLU A 230 15.20 1.25 10.12
C GLU A 230 14.34 2.01 9.11
N ASP A 231 13.46 2.87 9.61
CA ASP A 231 12.53 3.63 8.75
C ASP A 231 13.27 4.52 7.75
N HIS A 232 14.40 5.08 8.16
CA HIS A 232 15.20 5.93 7.26
C HIS A 232 15.80 5.11 6.12
N GLU A 233 16.18 3.84 6.32
CA GLU A 233 16.72 2.98 5.27
C GLU A 233 15.67 2.63 4.21
N LEU A 234 14.42 2.41 4.65
CA LEU A 234 13.28 2.16 3.74
C LEU A 234 12.93 3.38 2.88
N LEU A 235 13.28 4.58 3.34
CA LEU A 235 12.87 5.85 2.75
C LEU A 235 14.00 6.62 2.07
N ASP A 236 15.28 6.34 2.36
CA ASP A 236 16.41 7.13 1.89
C ASP A 236 16.63 6.99 0.38
N PRO A 237 16.47 8.06 -0.43
CA PRO A 237 16.68 8.00 -1.88
C PRO A 237 18.12 7.67 -2.30
N ASN A 238 19.09 7.82 -1.40
CA ASN A 238 20.51 7.53 -1.67
C ASN A 238 20.88 6.06 -1.37
N LEU A 239 20.00 5.34 -0.67
CA LEU A 239 20.14 3.91 -0.43
C LEU A 239 19.32 3.14 -1.46
N SER A 240 19.98 2.58 -2.46
CA SER A 240 19.34 1.69 -3.45
C SER A 240 18.75 0.45 -2.76
N ALA A 241 17.66 -0.08 -3.32
CA ALA A 241 17.01 -1.27 -2.79
C ALA A 241 17.93 -2.49 -2.70
N GLU A 242 18.80 -2.71 -3.68
CA GLU A 242 19.80 -3.79 -3.71
C GLU A 242 20.74 -3.71 -2.52
N ARG A 243 21.27 -2.51 -2.23
CA ARG A 243 22.16 -2.29 -1.09
C ARG A 243 21.47 -2.53 0.23
N LEU A 244 20.19 -2.15 0.35
CA LEU A 244 19.41 -2.45 1.54
C LEU A 244 19.21 -3.96 1.72
N LEU A 245 18.84 -4.67 0.66
CA LEU A 245 18.69 -6.14 0.72
C LEU A 245 20.02 -6.83 1.06
N LEU A 246 21.14 -6.36 0.51
CA LEU A 246 22.46 -6.87 0.86
C LEU A 246 22.83 -6.54 2.33
N ARG A 247 22.56 -5.31 2.79
CA ARG A 247 22.80 -4.91 4.20
C ARG A 247 22.08 -5.85 5.16
N LEU A 248 20.82 -6.18 4.88
CA LEU A 248 19.99 -7.03 5.73
C LEU A 248 20.33 -8.53 5.61
N PHE A 249 20.61 -9.01 4.39
CA PHE A 249 20.58 -10.44 4.08
C PHE A 249 21.85 -10.94 3.34
N HIS A 250 22.99 -10.25 3.43
CA HIS A 250 24.23 -10.69 2.78
C HIS A 250 24.66 -12.11 3.16
N GLU A 251 24.50 -12.51 4.43
CA GLU A 251 24.82 -13.88 4.85
C GLU A 251 23.81 -14.90 4.33
N GLU A 252 22.60 -14.49 3.98
CA GLU A 252 21.53 -15.36 3.51
C GLU A 252 21.59 -15.64 2.00
N GLY A 253 22.23 -14.75 1.24
CA GLY A 253 22.06 -14.69 -0.20
C GLY A 253 20.67 -14.16 -0.56
N VAL A 254 20.58 -13.32 -1.59
CA VAL A 254 19.30 -12.74 -2.05
C VAL A 254 19.16 -12.98 -3.53
N ARG A 255 18.08 -13.68 -3.92
CA ARG A 255 17.69 -13.85 -5.30
C ARG A 255 16.45 -13.02 -5.59
N VAL A 256 16.58 -12.06 -6.51
CA VAL A 256 15.44 -11.28 -7.00
C VAL A 256 14.63 -12.12 -7.98
N GLU A 257 13.34 -12.30 -7.70
CA GLU A 257 12.43 -13.07 -8.54
C GLU A 257 11.73 -12.16 -9.57
N ARG A 258 11.31 -10.97 -9.14
CA ARG A 258 10.56 -10.04 -9.97
C ARG A 258 10.65 -8.62 -9.43
N VAL A 259 10.60 -7.66 -10.35
CA VAL A 259 10.70 -6.23 -10.10
C VAL A 259 9.53 -5.57 -10.82
N LEU A 260 8.63 -4.95 -10.07
CA LEU A 260 7.41 -4.37 -10.64
C LEU A 260 7.43 -2.85 -10.42
N PRO A 261 7.34 -2.04 -11.49
CA PRO A 261 7.20 -0.60 -11.34
C PRO A 261 5.82 -0.27 -10.74
N LEU A 262 5.81 0.71 -9.85
CA LEU A 262 4.62 1.20 -9.18
C LEU A 262 4.25 2.58 -9.72
N THR A 263 2.95 2.80 -9.95
CA THR A 263 2.44 4.08 -10.43
C THR A 263 1.14 4.42 -9.74
N SER A 264 0.90 5.72 -9.51
CA SER A 264 -0.41 6.16 -9.02
C SER A 264 -1.43 6.09 -10.16
N TYR A 265 -2.68 5.73 -9.85
CA TYR A 265 -3.76 5.73 -10.85
C TYR A 265 -5.09 6.19 -10.27
N CYS A 266 -6.05 6.48 -11.14
CA CYS A 266 -7.45 6.60 -10.77
C CYS A 266 -8.33 6.01 -11.87
N ARG A 267 -9.49 5.49 -11.49
CA ARG A 267 -10.50 4.97 -12.42
C ARG A 267 -11.60 5.99 -12.72
N CYS A 268 -11.59 7.19 -12.16
CA CYS A 268 -12.59 8.17 -12.53
C CYS A 268 -12.41 8.58 -14.00
N SER A 269 -13.52 8.81 -14.68
CA SER A 269 -13.56 9.50 -15.96
C SER A 269 -14.84 10.32 -16.00
N ARG A 270 -14.93 11.28 -16.92
CA ARG A 270 -16.16 12.06 -17.09
C ARG A 270 -17.33 11.12 -17.38
N GLU A 271 -17.15 10.09 -18.22
CA GLU A 271 -18.23 9.15 -18.56
C GLU A 271 -18.70 8.37 -17.33
N ARG A 272 -17.78 7.84 -16.52
CA ARG A 272 -18.16 7.08 -15.32
C ARG A 272 -18.90 7.92 -14.28
N VAL A 273 -18.48 9.18 -14.11
CA VAL A 273 -19.16 10.10 -13.19
C VAL A 273 -20.54 10.45 -13.75
N PHE A 274 -20.63 10.68 -15.05
CA PHE A 274 -21.89 10.93 -15.74
C PHE A 274 -22.88 9.76 -15.58
N ASP A 275 -22.43 8.52 -15.76
CA ASP A 275 -23.26 7.32 -15.58
C ASP A 275 -23.81 7.20 -14.16
N VAL A 276 -23.01 7.58 -13.15
CA VAL A 276 -23.47 7.64 -11.75
C VAL A 276 -24.53 8.74 -11.57
N LEU A 277 -24.29 9.94 -12.12
CA LEU A 277 -25.25 11.05 -12.04
C LEU A 277 -26.60 10.71 -12.69
N ARG A 278 -26.60 9.92 -13.76
CA ARG A 278 -27.84 9.45 -14.41
C ARG A 278 -28.70 8.52 -13.54
N SER A 279 -28.14 7.92 -12.50
CA SER A 279 -28.90 7.05 -11.60
C SER A 279 -29.75 7.82 -10.58
N PHE A 280 -29.52 9.12 -10.42
CA PHE A 280 -30.27 9.99 -9.52
C PHE A 280 -31.52 10.56 -10.20
N GLY A 281 -32.56 10.83 -9.40
CA GLY A 281 -33.76 11.49 -9.89
C GLY A 281 -33.56 12.99 -10.16
N ALA A 282 -34.42 13.59 -10.99
CA ALA A 282 -34.34 15.01 -11.32
C ALA A 282 -34.35 15.93 -10.09
N LYS A 283 -35.08 15.56 -9.04
CA LYS A 283 -35.12 16.30 -7.77
C LYS A 283 -33.78 16.24 -7.02
N GLU A 284 -33.15 15.07 -6.98
CA GLU A 284 -31.85 14.88 -6.31
C GLU A 284 -30.75 15.65 -7.05
N LEU A 285 -30.76 15.60 -8.39
CA LEU A 285 -29.82 16.39 -9.21
C LEU A 285 -30.02 17.91 -9.03
N ALA A 286 -31.26 18.36 -8.87
CA ALA A 286 -31.56 19.76 -8.60
C ALA A 286 -31.04 20.21 -7.21
N ASP A 287 -31.02 19.30 -6.23
CA ASP A 287 -30.50 19.56 -4.88
C ASP A 287 -28.95 19.49 -4.82
N MET A 288 -28.29 18.87 -5.81
CA MET A 288 -26.83 18.78 -5.93
C MET A 288 -26.15 20.00 -6.59
N ARG A 289 -26.93 21.01 -6.97
CA ARG A 289 -26.41 22.19 -7.68
C ARG A 289 -25.58 23.09 -6.77
N ASP A 290 -24.52 23.65 -7.33
CA ASP A 290 -23.81 24.77 -6.75
C ASP A 290 -24.51 26.11 -7.04
N ASP A 291 -23.93 27.20 -6.55
CA ASP A 291 -24.44 28.57 -6.75
C ASP A 291 -24.48 29.00 -8.23
N ALA A 292 -23.71 28.34 -9.11
CA ALA A 292 -23.71 28.58 -10.55
C ALA A 292 -24.79 27.76 -11.29
N GLY A 293 -25.45 26.83 -10.60
CA GLY A 293 -26.48 25.96 -11.16
C GLY A 293 -25.95 24.67 -11.78
N ASP A 294 -24.64 24.39 -11.63
CA ASP A 294 -23.97 23.21 -12.14
C ASP A 294 -23.84 22.14 -11.06
N VAL A 295 -23.70 20.88 -11.49
CA VAL A 295 -23.36 19.76 -10.60
C VAL A 295 -21.85 19.53 -10.67
N VAL A 296 -21.17 19.76 -9.54
CA VAL A 296 -19.72 19.54 -9.40
C VAL A 296 -19.47 18.27 -8.60
N VAL A 297 -18.84 17.29 -9.24
CA VAL A 297 -18.44 16.05 -8.58
C VAL A 297 -16.93 16.02 -8.41
N THR A 298 -16.48 15.93 -7.16
CA THR A 298 -15.07 15.75 -6.84
C THR A 298 -14.77 14.28 -6.60
N CYS A 299 -13.81 13.71 -7.33
CA CYS A 299 -13.39 12.33 -7.10
C CYS A 299 -12.59 12.22 -5.79
N GLU A 300 -13.07 11.41 -4.85
CA GLU A 300 -12.39 11.20 -3.56
C GLU A 300 -10.98 10.59 -3.69
N PHE A 301 -10.65 9.89 -4.79
CA PHE A 301 -9.31 9.30 -4.95
C PHE A 301 -8.29 10.26 -5.55
N CYS A 302 -8.65 11.00 -6.60
CA CYS A 302 -7.71 11.83 -7.34
C CYS A 302 -7.91 13.34 -7.18
N ALA A 303 -8.94 13.77 -6.46
CA ALA A 303 -9.35 15.16 -6.30
C ALA A 303 -9.65 15.89 -7.64
N SER A 304 -9.88 15.15 -8.73
CA SER A 304 -10.34 15.74 -9.98
C SER A 304 -11.78 16.22 -9.83
N HIS A 305 -12.06 17.41 -10.36
CA HIS A 305 -13.36 18.05 -10.36
C HIS A 305 -14.01 17.86 -11.73
N TYR A 306 -15.23 17.35 -11.75
CA TYR A 306 -16.04 17.15 -12.95
C TYR A 306 -17.27 18.04 -12.88
N HIS A 307 -17.39 18.95 -13.83
CA HIS A 307 -18.50 19.88 -13.92
C HIS A 307 -19.51 19.40 -14.96
N PHE A 308 -20.79 19.35 -14.60
CA PHE A 308 -21.88 18.95 -15.48
C PHE A 308 -23.03 19.94 -15.40
N THR A 309 -23.60 20.28 -16.55
CA THR A 309 -24.85 21.06 -16.60
C THR A 309 -26.04 20.11 -16.51
N LEU A 310 -27.18 20.55 -15.96
CA LEU A 310 -28.40 19.73 -15.94
C LEU A 310 -28.84 19.29 -17.34
N SER A 311 -28.73 20.19 -18.32
CA SER A 311 -29.07 19.88 -19.71
C SER A 311 -28.21 18.74 -20.28
N GLU A 312 -26.93 18.66 -19.91
CA GLU A 312 -26.05 17.56 -20.32
C GLU A 312 -26.49 16.22 -19.72
N ILE A 313 -26.94 16.22 -18.46
CA ILE A 313 -27.40 15.02 -17.74
C ILE A 313 -28.77 14.55 -18.25
N GLU A 314 -29.69 15.48 -18.52
CA GLU A 314 -31.05 15.20 -18.96
C GLU A 314 -31.14 14.80 -20.45
N GLN A 315 -30.32 15.38 -21.35
CA GLN A 315 -30.40 15.15 -22.79
C GLN A 315 -30.03 13.73 -23.24
N ASN A 316 -29.28 12.98 -22.43
CA ASN A 316 -28.86 11.60 -22.76
C ASN A 316 -29.62 10.52 -21.95
N ALA A 317 -30.63 10.90 -21.17
CA ALA A 317 -31.47 9.99 -20.39
C ALA A 317 -32.60 9.31 -21.20
N SER A 318 -32.68 9.58 -22.52
CA SER A 318 -33.62 8.96 -23.46
C SER A 318 -33.07 7.69 -24.11
#